data_AF-A0A931W6P8-F1
#
_entry.id   AF-A0A931W6P8-F1
#
_cell.length_a   1.000
_cell.length_b   1.000
_cell.length_c   1.000
_cell.angle_alpha   90.00
_cell.angle_beta   90.00
_cell.angle_gamma   90.00
#
_symmetry.space_group_name_H-M   'P 1'
#
loop_
_entity.id
_entity.type
_entity.pdbx_description
1 polymer ?
#
loop_
_entity_poly.entity_id
_entity_poly.type
_entity_poly.pdbx_seq_one_letter_code
_entity_poly.pdbx_strand_id
1 'polypeptide(L)'
;MVSVALSIIVPIAIYSYLPRWLQNLGYKPAPRNLLAAACVLYFVSFYLPTFHIEGQDTSFATHFVGGGLFSGFLWLYLKQSLRWKMPAWLELTSLYFLVSGLGVANELFELLIEKTGITYVGSWDTWWDLLANSLGALAFWLAYKAAR
;
A
#
# COMPACT_ATOMS: atom_id res chain seq x y z
N MET A 1 19.16 -6.82 -1.88
CA MET A 1 18.63 -8.15 -1.44
C MET A 1 17.41 -8.00 -0.55
N VAL A 2 17.42 -7.11 0.45
CA VAL A 2 16.28 -6.85 1.35
C VAL A 2 15.03 -6.41 0.57
N SER A 3 15.15 -5.44 -0.35
CA SER A 3 14.00 -4.95 -1.14
C SER A 3 13.36 -6.03 -2.02
N VAL A 4 14.16 -6.92 -2.62
CA VAL A 4 13.65 -8.06 -3.42
C VAL A 4 12.90 -9.04 -2.52
N ALA A 5 13.45 -9.37 -1.34
CA ALA A 5 12.77 -10.25 -0.40
C ALA A 5 11.43 -9.66 0.06
N LEU A 6 11.39 -8.35 0.38
CA LEU A 6 10.16 -7.66 0.79
C LEU A 6 9.11 -7.65 -0.33
N SER A 7 9.52 -7.40 -1.57
CA SER A 7 8.62 -7.39 -2.74
C SER A 7 7.88 -8.72 -2.93
N ILE A 8 8.43 -9.84 -2.45
CA ILE A 8 7.86 -11.19 -2.59
C ILE A 8 7.15 -11.61 -1.31
N ILE A 9 7.81 -11.47 -0.15
CA ILE A 9 7.32 -11.98 1.14
C ILE A 9 6.05 -11.24 1.56
N VAL A 10 6.02 -9.91 1.43
CA VAL A 10 4.87 -9.11 1.88
C VAL A 10 3.60 -9.46 1.10
N PRO A 11 3.59 -9.49 -0.25
CA PRO A 11 2.42 -9.93 -1.01
C PRO A 11 1.99 -11.36 -0.71
N ILE A 12 2.94 -12.31 -0.60
CA ILE A 12 2.62 -13.70 -0.26
C ILE A 12 1.96 -13.79 1.11
N ALA A 13 2.51 -13.10 2.10
CA ALA A 13 1.96 -13.06 3.45
C ALA A 13 0.54 -12.47 3.43
N ILE A 14 0.33 -11.32 2.79
CA ILE A 14 -0.98 -10.68 2.72
C ILE A 14 -1.99 -11.58 1.98
N TYR A 15 -1.64 -12.11 0.82
CA TYR A 15 -2.52 -12.98 0.03
C TYR A 15 -2.94 -14.24 0.78
N SER A 16 -2.04 -14.78 1.61
CA SER A 16 -2.26 -16.04 2.32
C SER A 16 -2.97 -15.86 3.66
N TYR A 17 -2.54 -14.87 4.45
CA TYR A 17 -3.00 -14.66 5.82
C TYR A 17 -4.26 -13.81 5.91
N LEU A 18 -4.36 -12.70 5.15
CA LEU A 18 -5.46 -11.75 5.31
C LEU A 18 -6.86 -12.40 5.16
N PRO A 19 -7.11 -13.26 4.14
CA PRO A 19 -8.43 -13.88 3.98
C PRO A 19 -8.73 -14.89 5.08
N ARG A 20 -7.72 -15.58 5.61
CA ARG A 20 -7.87 -16.53 6.73
C ARG A 20 -8.18 -15.79 8.02
N TRP A 21 -7.46 -14.69 8.27
CA TRP A 21 -7.69 -13.83 9.41
C TRP A 21 -9.10 -13.24 9.41
N LEU A 22 -9.57 -12.73 8.26
CA LEU A 22 -10.96 -12.26 8.11
C LEU A 22 -12.00 -13.36 8.37
N GLN A 23 -11.76 -14.58 7.89
CA GLN A 23 -12.64 -15.73 8.16
C GLN A 23 -12.70 -16.09 9.64
N ASN A 24 -11.56 -16.06 10.34
CA ASN A 24 -11.50 -16.32 11.78
C ASN A 24 -12.27 -15.27 12.60
N LEU A 25 -12.38 -14.05 12.07
CA LEU A 25 -13.22 -12.99 12.62
C LEU A 25 -14.71 -13.09 12.20
N GLY A 26 -15.10 -14.13 11.45
CA GLY A 26 -16.47 -14.35 10.99
C GLY A 26 -16.85 -13.58 9.72
N TYR A 27 -15.91 -12.89 9.07
CA TYR A 27 -16.16 -12.17 7.83
C TYR A 27 -16.00 -13.06 6.60
N LYS A 28 -16.81 -12.83 5.57
CA LYS A 28 -16.65 -13.49 4.26
C LYS A 28 -15.63 -12.70 3.43
N PRO A 29 -14.50 -13.31 3.04
CA PRO A 29 -13.52 -12.65 2.18
C PRO A 29 -14.12 -12.17 0.85
N ALA A 30 -13.71 -10.98 0.43
CA ALA A 30 -14.01 -10.45 -0.88
C ALA A 30 -13.31 -11.28 -2.00
N PRO A 31 -13.64 -11.02 -3.28
CA PRO A 31 -13.05 -11.72 -4.41
C PRO A 31 -11.51 -11.68 -4.41
N ARG A 32 -10.90 -12.86 -4.62
CA ARG A 32 -9.44 -13.06 -4.56
C ARG A 32 -8.66 -12.28 -5.62
N ASN A 33 -9.30 -11.93 -6.73
CA ASN A 33 -8.69 -11.13 -7.81
C ASN A 33 -8.36 -9.70 -7.36
N LEU A 34 -9.17 -9.08 -6.48
CA LEU A 34 -8.85 -7.77 -5.91
C LEU A 34 -7.58 -7.81 -5.07
N LEU A 35 -7.47 -8.84 -4.21
CA LEU A 35 -6.28 -9.03 -3.38
C LEU A 35 -5.05 -9.40 -4.24
N ALA A 36 -5.25 -10.20 -5.28
CA ALA A 36 -4.19 -10.51 -6.25
C ALA A 36 -3.70 -9.25 -6.97
N ALA A 37 -4.61 -8.38 -7.41
CA ALA A 37 -4.26 -7.11 -8.04
C ALA A 37 -3.44 -6.22 -7.10
N ALA A 38 -3.86 -6.08 -5.83
CA ALA A 38 -3.06 -5.38 -4.82
C ALA A 38 -1.65 -5.98 -4.71
N CYS A 39 -1.56 -7.30 -4.51
CA CYS A 39 -0.29 -8.01 -4.37
C CYS A 39 0.65 -7.84 -5.57
N VAL A 40 0.10 -7.88 -6.80
CA VAL A 40 0.86 -7.66 -8.04
C VAL A 40 1.35 -6.22 -8.13
N LEU A 41 0.52 -5.23 -7.81
CA LEU A 41 0.93 -3.81 -7.80
C LEU A 41 2.07 -3.57 -6.80
N TYR A 42 1.97 -4.13 -5.59
CA TYR A 42 3.05 -4.05 -4.60
C TYR A 42 4.33 -4.72 -5.10
N PHE A 43 4.24 -5.91 -5.72
CA PHE A 43 5.42 -6.57 -6.26
C PHE A 43 6.08 -5.74 -7.38
N VAL A 44 5.28 -5.29 -8.36
CA VAL A 44 5.77 -4.54 -9.52
C VAL A 44 6.38 -3.20 -9.12
N SER A 45 5.88 -2.56 -8.06
CA SER A 45 6.34 -1.24 -7.64
C SER A 45 7.84 -1.20 -7.31
N PHE A 46 8.42 -2.30 -6.80
CA PHE A 46 9.85 -2.41 -6.48
C PHE A 46 10.77 -2.39 -7.71
N TYR A 47 10.20 -2.54 -8.91
CA TYR A 47 10.94 -2.58 -10.16
C TYR A 47 10.64 -1.37 -11.05
N LEU A 48 9.86 -0.40 -10.54
CA LEU A 48 9.61 0.85 -11.23
C LEU A 48 10.83 1.77 -11.14
N PRO A 49 11.05 2.64 -12.13
CA PRO A 49 12.14 3.59 -12.10
C PRO A 49 11.93 4.64 -11.00
N THR A 50 13.02 4.98 -10.32
CA THR A 50 13.09 6.11 -9.37
C THR A 50 13.03 7.42 -10.13
N PHE A 51 12.26 8.39 -9.64
CA PHE A 51 12.21 9.73 -10.23
C PHE A 51 13.15 10.65 -9.46
N HIS A 52 14.00 11.38 -10.17
CA HIS A 52 14.83 12.39 -9.53
C HIS A 52 14.02 13.68 -9.37
N ILE A 53 13.62 14.00 -8.15
CA ILE A 53 12.90 15.23 -7.83
C ILE A 53 13.84 16.09 -6.99
N GLU A 54 14.08 17.33 -7.42
CA GLU A 54 14.97 18.28 -6.73
C GLU A 54 16.38 17.74 -6.44
N GLY A 55 16.88 16.83 -7.30
CA GLY A 55 18.22 16.22 -7.16
C GLY A 55 18.29 15.07 -6.15
N GLN A 56 17.16 14.61 -5.63
CA GLN A 56 17.06 13.43 -4.76
C GLN A 56 16.45 12.25 -5.52
N ASP A 57 16.98 11.06 -5.27
CA ASP A 57 16.41 9.79 -5.73
C ASP A 57 15.10 9.54 -4.97
N THR A 58 13.98 10.00 -5.52
CA THR A 58 12.68 9.79 -4.89
C THR A 58 12.10 8.47 -5.32
N SER A 59 11.76 7.62 -4.36
CA SER A 59 11.08 6.33 -4.61
C SER A 59 9.60 6.53 -4.98
N PHE A 60 9.27 7.69 -5.55
CA PHE A 60 7.92 8.19 -5.77
C PHE A 60 7.05 7.21 -6.57
N ALA A 61 7.57 6.61 -7.64
CA ALA A 61 6.83 5.61 -8.41
C ALA A 61 6.47 4.38 -7.55
N THR A 62 7.44 3.92 -6.76
CA THR A 62 7.29 2.80 -5.83
C THR A 62 6.20 3.09 -4.81
N HIS A 63 6.21 4.28 -4.19
CA HIS A 63 5.22 4.68 -3.19
C HIS A 63 3.85 4.98 -3.80
N PHE A 64 3.78 5.59 -4.98
CA PHE A 64 2.52 5.82 -5.67
C PHE A 64 1.81 4.50 -6.00
N VAL A 65 2.53 3.54 -6.56
CA VAL A 65 1.96 2.25 -6.99
C VAL A 65 1.85 1.26 -5.82
N GLY A 66 2.96 1.00 -5.13
CA GLY A 66 3.07 0.01 -4.07
C GLY A 66 2.58 0.47 -2.71
N GLY A 67 2.52 1.77 -2.47
CA GLY A 67 1.85 2.33 -1.30
C GLY A 67 0.42 2.74 -1.64
N GLY A 68 0.22 3.67 -2.57
CA GLY A 68 -1.08 4.27 -2.88
C GLY A 68 -2.07 3.33 -3.58
N LEU A 69 -1.79 2.91 -4.81
CA LEU A 69 -2.71 2.05 -5.58
C LEU A 69 -2.92 0.70 -4.89
N PHE A 70 -1.85 0.08 -4.39
CA PHE A 70 -1.92 -1.11 -3.54
C PHE A 70 -2.88 -0.93 -2.37
N SER A 71 -2.73 0.15 -1.57
CA SER A 71 -3.61 0.44 -0.44
C SER A 71 -5.05 0.65 -0.89
N GLY A 72 -5.28 1.25 -2.06
CA GLY A 72 -6.60 1.40 -2.66
C GLY A 72 -7.29 0.05 -2.91
N PHE A 73 -6.62 -0.87 -3.62
CA PHE A 73 -7.16 -2.21 -3.86
C PHE A 73 -7.34 -3.01 -2.57
N LEU A 74 -6.39 -2.91 -1.63
CA LEU A 74 -6.48 -3.54 -0.31
C LEU A 74 -7.67 -2.98 0.49
N TRP A 75 -7.87 -1.67 0.50
CA TRP A 75 -9.00 -1.00 1.12
C TRP A 75 -10.33 -1.49 0.52
N LEU A 76 -10.43 -1.56 -0.81
CA LEU A 76 -11.63 -2.03 -1.48
C LEU A 76 -11.93 -3.49 -1.12
N TYR A 77 -10.90 -4.34 -1.07
CA TYR A 77 -11.00 -5.72 -0.63
C TYR A 77 -11.52 -5.82 0.82
N LEU A 78 -10.97 -5.02 1.74
CA LEU A 78 -11.42 -4.95 3.13
C LEU A 78 -12.86 -4.46 3.23
N LYS A 79 -13.19 -3.34 2.57
CA LYS A 79 -14.54 -2.77 2.53
C LYS A 79 -15.58 -3.78 2.06
N GLN A 80 -15.29 -4.53 1.00
CA GLN A 80 -16.19 -5.57 0.48
C GLN A 80 -16.31 -6.76 1.45
N SER A 81 -15.20 -7.18 2.06
CA SER A 81 -15.19 -8.28 3.03
C SER A 81 -16.01 -7.95 4.29
N LEU A 82 -15.90 -6.70 4.75
CA LEU A 82 -16.62 -6.15 5.90
C LEU A 82 -18.05 -5.70 5.55
N ARG A 83 -18.43 -5.77 4.26
CA ARG A 83 -19.74 -5.32 3.72
C ARG A 83 -20.08 -3.87 4.10
N TRP A 84 -19.07 -3.03 4.24
CA TRP A 84 -19.24 -1.65 4.65
C TRP A 84 -19.92 -0.83 3.55
N LYS A 85 -21.10 -0.28 3.87
CA LYS A 85 -21.80 0.71 3.06
C LYS A 85 -21.58 2.07 3.69
N MET A 86 -20.70 2.87 3.09
CA MET A 86 -20.33 4.18 3.60
C MET A 86 -20.68 5.27 2.58
N PRO A 87 -21.03 6.49 3.05
CA PRO A 87 -21.05 7.67 2.18
C PRO A 87 -19.64 7.95 1.65
N ALA A 88 -19.56 8.65 0.51
CA ALA A 88 -18.32 8.88 -0.22
C ALA A 88 -17.21 9.53 0.62
N TRP A 89 -17.56 10.46 1.52
CA TRP A 89 -16.59 11.10 2.40
C TRP A 89 -15.96 10.12 3.40
N LEU A 90 -16.74 9.20 3.99
CA LEU A 90 -16.22 8.14 4.87
C LEU A 90 -15.39 7.12 4.10
N GLU A 91 -15.73 6.84 2.83
CA GLU A 91 -14.88 6.03 1.97
C GLU A 91 -13.50 6.66 1.81
N LEU A 92 -13.45 7.95 1.47
CA LEU A 92 -12.20 8.68 1.29
C LEU A 92 -11.42 8.81 2.60
N THR A 93 -12.09 9.15 3.71
CA THR A 93 -11.46 9.24 5.04
C THR A 93 -10.88 7.90 5.49
N SER A 94 -11.62 6.79 5.35
CA SER A 94 -11.12 5.47 5.74
C SER A 94 -9.95 4.99 4.87
N LEU A 95 -9.97 5.30 3.57
CA LEU A 95 -8.84 5.05 2.68
C LEU A 95 -7.62 5.88 3.09
N TYR A 96 -7.81 7.17 3.40
CA TYR A 96 -6.76 8.05 3.90
C TYR A 96 -6.12 7.50 5.19
N PHE A 97 -6.93 7.05 6.16
CA PHE A 97 -6.40 6.44 7.38
C PHE A 97 -5.60 5.16 7.09
N LEU A 98 -6.06 4.31 6.17
CA LEU A 98 -5.32 3.10 5.81
C LEU A 98 -3.98 3.45 5.16
N VAL A 99 -3.96 4.31 4.14
CA VAL A 99 -2.73 4.63 3.41
C VAL A 99 -1.73 5.40 4.28
N SER A 100 -2.20 6.32 5.12
CA SER A 100 -1.33 7.03 6.07
C SER A 100 -0.79 6.11 7.15
N GLY A 101 -1.62 5.19 7.68
CA GLY A 101 -1.17 4.22 8.67
C GLY A 101 -0.12 3.27 8.11
N LEU A 102 -0.30 2.78 6.88
CA LEU A 102 0.69 1.95 6.19
C LEU A 102 1.95 2.72 5.82
N GLY A 103 1.82 3.98 5.38
CA GLY A 103 2.96 4.87 5.11
C GLY A 103 3.82 5.08 6.35
N VAL A 104 3.21 5.46 7.47
CA VAL A 104 3.94 5.60 8.76
C VAL A 104 4.57 4.28 9.19
N ALA A 105 3.87 3.15 9.04
CA ALA A 105 4.45 1.84 9.36
C ALA A 105 5.67 1.50 8.50
N ASN A 106 5.66 1.91 7.22
CA ASN A 106 6.80 1.75 6.31
C ASN A 106 8.02 2.58 6.78
N GLU A 107 7.83 3.87 7.05
CA GLU A 107 8.91 4.75 7.55
C GLU A 107 9.52 4.22 8.86
N LEU A 108 8.68 3.74 9.78
CA LEU A 108 9.15 3.16 11.04
C LEU A 108 9.93 1.86 10.83
N PHE A 109 9.55 1.05 9.84
CA PHE A 109 10.27 -0.16 9.48
C PHE A 109 11.63 0.14 8.85
N GLU A 110 11.69 1.13 7.95
CA GLU A 110 12.94 1.61 7.36
C GLU A 110 13.88 2.18 8.41
N LEU A 111 13.36 3.01 9.33
CA LEU A 111 14.12 3.52 10.47
C LEU A 111 14.68 2.38 11.34
N LEU A 112 13.89 1.33 11.61
CA LEU A 112 14.35 0.17 12.37
C LEU A 112 15.49 -0.57 11.65
N ILE A 113 15.35 -0.82 10.35
CA ILE A 113 16.37 -1.47 9.52
C ILE A 113 17.67 -0.66 9.52
N GLU A 114 17.57 0.65 9.36
CA GLU A 114 18.74 1.54 9.36
C GLU A 114 19.41 1.55 10.74
N LYS A 115 18.66 1.68 11.83
CA LYS A 115 19.20 1.67 13.20
C LYS A 115 19.78 0.34 13.63
N THR A 116 19.35 -0.77 13.03
CA THR A 116 19.93 -2.10 13.26
C THR A 116 21.13 -2.41 12.35
N GLY A 117 21.48 -1.50 11.43
CA GLY A 117 22.63 -1.65 10.54
C GLY A 117 22.45 -2.70 9.45
N ILE A 118 21.21 -3.15 9.19
CA ILE A 118 20.92 -4.19 8.18
C ILE A 118 21.18 -3.67 6.76
N THR A 119 20.74 -2.44 6.47
CA THR A 119 21.05 -1.72 5.23
C THR A 119 20.86 -0.22 5.42
N TYR A 120 21.56 0.58 4.62
CA TYR A 120 21.26 2.01 4.47
C TYR A 120 20.02 2.17 3.59
N VAL A 121 19.05 2.97 4.03
CA VAL A 121 17.80 3.22 3.29
C VAL A 121 17.71 4.70 2.86
N GLY A 122 18.36 5.63 3.57
CA GLY A 122 18.40 7.04 3.20
C GLY A 122 17.11 7.77 3.56
N SER A 123 16.99 8.20 4.82
CA SER A 123 15.76 8.73 5.42
C SER A 123 15.37 10.17 5.02
N TRP A 124 15.75 10.64 3.83
CA TRP A 124 15.60 12.07 3.47
C TRP A 124 14.33 12.41 2.70
N ASP A 125 13.57 11.39 2.25
CA ASP A 125 12.47 11.54 1.29
C ASP A 125 11.06 11.26 1.84
N THR A 126 10.91 11.08 3.17
CA THR A 126 9.64 10.69 3.83
C THR A 126 8.43 11.52 3.38
N TRP A 127 8.59 12.82 3.11
CA TRP A 127 7.49 13.68 2.67
C TRP A 127 7.00 13.33 1.27
N TRP A 128 7.92 13.02 0.35
CA TRP A 128 7.58 12.62 -1.01
C TRP A 128 6.97 11.22 -1.05
N ASP A 129 7.41 10.33 -0.16
CA ASP A 129 6.82 9.00 -0.01
C ASP A 129 5.36 9.09 0.48
N LEU A 130 5.10 9.89 1.51
CA LEU A 130 3.75 10.14 2.01
C LEU A 130 2.85 10.84 0.97
N LEU A 131 3.41 11.78 0.21
CA LEU A 131 2.70 12.45 -0.88
C LEU A 131 2.35 11.45 -2.00
N ALA A 132 3.30 10.64 -2.45
CA ALA A 132 3.13 9.64 -3.49
C ALA A 132 2.07 8.61 -3.09
N ASN A 133 2.16 8.08 -1.87
CA ASN A 133 1.16 7.19 -1.27
C ASN A 133 -0.25 7.80 -1.34
N SER A 134 -0.38 9.06 -0.89
CA SER A 134 -1.66 9.77 -0.85
C SER A 134 -2.24 10.01 -2.25
N LEU A 135 -1.41 10.41 -3.20
CA LEU A 135 -1.81 10.64 -4.59
C LEU A 135 -2.24 9.33 -5.29
N GLY A 136 -1.52 8.23 -5.06
CA GLY A 136 -1.89 6.92 -5.60
C GLY A 136 -3.23 6.44 -5.03
N ALA A 137 -3.44 6.59 -3.72
CA ALA A 137 -4.72 6.25 -3.09
C ALA A 137 -5.87 7.13 -3.62
N LEU A 138 -5.64 8.43 -3.80
CA LEU A 138 -6.63 9.33 -4.39
C LEU A 138 -6.96 8.95 -5.84
N ALA A 139 -5.95 8.65 -6.66
CA ALA A 139 -6.13 8.21 -8.05
C ALA A 139 -6.96 6.92 -8.12
N PHE A 140 -6.67 5.95 -7.25
CA PHE A 140 -7.49 4.75 -7.12
C PHE A 140 -8.94 5.09 -6.77
N TRP A 141 -9.16 5.93 -5.75
CA TRP A 141 -10.51 6.27 -5.30
C TRP A 141 -11.33 6.95 -6.39
N LEU A 142 -10.73 7.90 -7.13
CA LEU A 142 -11.39 8.55 -8.27
C LEU A 142 -11.78 7.55 -9.36
N ALA A 143 -10.88 6.64 -9.74
CA ALA A 143 -11.18 5.59 -10.72
C ALA A 143 -12.30 4.64 -10.24
N TYR A 144 -12.25 4.24 -8.98
CA TYR A 144 -13.29 3.43 -8.34
C TYR A 144 -14.65 4.15 -8.31
N LYS A 145 -14.66 5.46 -8.07
CA LYS A 145 -15.89 6.27 -8.09
C LYS A 145 -16.45 6.45 -9.49
N ALA A 146 -15.60 6.58 -10.51
CA ALA A 146 -16.02 6.69 -11.91
C ALA A 146 -16.58 5.37 -12.47
N ALA A 147 -16.15 4.23 -11.94
CA ALA A 147 -16.60 2.90 -12.37
C ALA A 147 -17.90 2.41 -11.68
N ARG A 148 -18.56 3.23 -10.86
CA ARG A 148 -19.80 2.92 -10.13
C ARG A 148 -20.96 3.78 -10.59
#